data_AF-A0A349HXD7-F1
#
_entry.id   AF-A0A349HXD7-F1
#
_cell.length_a   1.000
_cell.length_b   1.000
_cell.length_c   1.000
_cell.angle_alpha   90.00
_cell.angle_beta   90.00
_cell.angle_gamma   90.00
#
_symmetry.space_group_name_H-M   'P 1'
#
loop_
_entity.id
_entity.type
_entity.pdbx_description
1 polymer ?
#
loop_
_entity_poly.entity_id
_entity_poly.type
_entity_poly.pdbx_seq_one_letter_code
_entity_poly.pdbx_strand_id
1 'polypeptide(L)'
;MEEKKKIKVTMLQMSSVIGDVEANCKKVEDILNNNLKEQTDVLVLPEVWTVGWSCSHFQETAQDLNDSSVIRFLSRIAKEYNINIIGGSFITKSEGKYYNTCPVIDRNGKLLATYSKNHLYSYYGCDEGKFITTGDSPVMVELDGVKFGLTICYDIRFPEIYRAYRKVGADVLVNCAAWGSKKPIPWEVMTKCRAVENQCYMVALTQSGYIEDGEYNLGESRIIDYKGEELSSIMEGEGLASAVLQFDEMYDFRDKCTVLNDIKPSYEVKMLCVK
;
A
#
# COMPACT_ATOMS: atom_id res chain seq x y z
N MET A 1 -9.52 32.08 8.18
CA MET A 1 -8.55 30.99 8.36
C MET A 1 -9.00 29.89 7.43
N GLU A 2 -8.27 29.65 6.34
CA GLU A 2 -8.51 28.42 5.58
C GLU A 2 -8.31 27.24 6.53
N GLU A 3 -9.26 26.31 6.50
CA GLU A 3 -9.22 25.13 7.35
C GLU A 3 -7.98 24.32 6.98
N LYS A 4 -7.09 24.10 7.95
CA LYS A 4 -5.84 23.36 7.73
C LYS A 4 -6.16 22.01 7.10
N LYS A 5 -5.50 21.68 5.98
CA LYS A 5 -5.76 20.44 5.26
C LYS A 5 -5.26 19.28 6.13
N LYS A 6 -6.20 18.47 6.63
CA LYS A 6 -5.92 17.28 7.43
C LYS A 6 -6.84 16.15 7.03
N ILE A 7 -6.33 14.92 7.12
CA ILE A 7 -7.14 13.71 6.94
C ILE A 7 -6.73 12.67 7.99
N LYS A 8 -7.65 11.79 8.37
CA LYS A 8 -7.35 10.62 9.19
C LYS A 8 -7.24 9.37 8.32
N VAL A 9 -6.05 8.77 8.34
CA VAL A 9 -5.78 7.50 7.65
C VAL A 9 -5.74 6.39 8.67
N THR A 10 -6.40 5.27 8.36
CA THR A 10 -6.40 4.04 9.16
C THR A 10 -5.87 2.89 8.30
N MET A 11 -4.92 2.12 8.84
CA MET A 11 -4.43 0.89 8.22
C MET A 11 -4.97 -0.34 8.94
N LEU A 12 -5.24 -1.40 8.18
CA LEU A 12 -5.69 -2.69 8.69
C LEU A 12 -4.59 -3.74 8.53
N GLN A 13 -4.16 -4.34 9.64
CA GLN A 13 -3.26 -5.49 9.66
C GLN A 13 -4.06 -6.75 10.00
N MET A 14 -3.91 -7.79 9.19
CA MET A 14 -4.61 -9.06 9.36
C MET A 14 -3.75 -10.25 8.93
N SER A 15 -4.06 -11.42 9.47
CA SER A 15 -3.58 -12.72 9.01
C SER A 15 -4.63 -13.32 8.10
N SER A 16 -4.36 -13.36 6.80
CA SER A 16 -5.33 -13.92 5.85
C SER A 16 -5.45 -15.44 6.02
N VAL A 17 -6.65 -15.95 5.80
CA VAL A 17 -6.92 -17.37 5.59
C VAL A 17 -6.49 -17.71 4.16
N ILE A 18 -5.57 -18.66 4.00
CA ILE A 18 -5.01 -19.01 2.69
C ILE A 18 -6.11 -19.55 1.77
N GLY A 19 -6.23 -18.99 0.56
CA GLY A 19 -7.16 -19.48 -0.46
C GLY A 19 -8.62 -19.08 -0.30
N ASP A 20 -9.00 -18.39 0.79
CA ASP A 20 -10.42 -18.17 1.14
C ASP A 20 -10.83 -16.70 1.12
N VAL A 21 -11.38 -16.26 -0.03
CA VAL A 21 -11.83 -14.88 -0.24
C VAL A 21 -12.97 -14.49 0.69
N GLU A 22 -13.91 -15.39 0.98
CA GLU A 22 -15.08 -15.09 1.80
C GLU A 22 -14.70 -14.93 3.27
N ALA A 23 -13.89 -15.86 3.80
CA ALA A 23 -13.39 -15.78 5.16
C ALA A 23 -12.57 -14.50 5.39
N ASN A 24 -11.76 -14.10 4.40
CA ASN A 24 -10.97 -12.87 4.48
C ASN A 24 -11.82 -11.60 4.42
N CYS A 25 -12.85 -11.54 3.55
CA CYS A 25 -13.81 -10.44 3.54
C CYS A 25 -14.52 -10.32 4.89
N LYS A 26 -14.98 -11.45 5.45
CA LYS A 26 -15.62 -11.49 6.76
C LYS A 26 -14.68 -11.00 7.86
N LYS A 27 -13.41 -11.42 7.82
CA LYS A 27 -12.39 -11.00 8.79
C LYS A 27 -12.16 -9.49 8.75
N VAL A 28 -12.06 -8.89 7.56
CA VAL A 28 -11.98 -7.42 7.41
C VAL A 28 -13.18 -6.75 8.08
N GLU A 29 -14.39 -7.22 7.79
CA GLU A 29 -15.62 -6.68 8.36
C GLU A 29 -15.67 -6.82 9.90
N ASP A 30 -15.28 -7.98 10.44
CA ASP A 30 -15.20 -8.21 11.88
C ASP A 30 -14.19 -7.27 12.54
N ILE A 31 -13.01 -7.07 11.93
CA ILE A 31 -11.99 -6.14 12.45
C ILE A 31 -12.53 -4.70 12.44
N LEU A 32 -13.18 -4.27 11.36
CA LEU A 32 -13.76 -2.93 11.27
C LEU A 32 -14.86 -2.72 12.32
N ASN A 33 -15.83 -3.62 12.42
CA ASN A 33 -16.93 -3.54 13.39
C ASN A 33 -16.44 -3.46 14.85
N ASN A 34 -15.42 -4.27 15.18
CA ASN A 34 -14.92 -4.33 16.53
C ASN A 34 -14.01 -3.15 16.90
N ASN A 35 -13.24 -2.62 15.96
CA ASN A 35 -12.13 -1.71 16.26
C ASN A 35 -12.28 -0.29 15.69
N LEU A 36 -13.06 -0.08 14.62
CA LEU A 36 -13.22 1.24 14.01
C LEU A 36 -14.21 2.10 14.81
N LYS A 37 -13.71 2.82 15.83
CA LYS A 37 -14.54 3.64 16.73
C LYS A 37 -14.64 5.11 16.34
N GLU A 38 -13.64 5.60 15.62
CA GLU A 38 -13.55 7.00 15.24
C GLU A 38 -13.69 7.14 13.73
N GLN A 39 -14.25 8.27 13.29
CA GLN A 39 -14.37 8.60 11.86
C GLN A 39 -13.00 8.49 11.20
N THR A 40 -12.94 7.74 10.10
CA THR A 40 -11.75 7.62 9.24
C THR A 40 -12.07 8.25 7.89
N ASP A 41 -11.08 8.84 7.25
CA ASP A 41 -11.24 9.40 5.90
C ASP A 41 -10.78 8.42 4.84
N VAL A 42 -9.66 7.73 5.09
CA VAL A 42 -9.07 6.74 4.19
C VAL A 42 -8.70 5.47 4.97
N LEU A 43 -9.25 4.33 4.55
CA LEU A 43 -8.84 2.99 5.01
C LEU A 43 -7.87 2.37 4.01
N VAL A 44 -6.80 1.74 4.51
CA VAL A 44 -5.83 1.01 3.69
C VAL A 44 -5.76 -0.46 4.12
N LEU A 45 -5.89 -1.37 3.16
CA LEU A 45 -5.81 -2.83 3.34
C LEU A 45 -4.44 -3.40 2.89
N PRO A 46 -4.03 -4.60 3.34
CA PRO A 46 -2.72 -5.16 2.99
C PRO A 46 -2.69 -5.80 1.58
N GLU A 47 -1.52 -6.19 1.08
CA GLU A 47 -1.39 -6.88 -0.21
C GLU A 47 -2.07 -8.26 -0.14
N VAL A 48 -2.70 -8.71 -1.23
CA VAL A 48 -3.31 -10.04 -1.42
C VAL A 48 -4.12 -10.56 -0.22
N TRP A 49 -4.76 -9.64 0.51
CA TRP A 49 -5.49 -9.94 1.75
C TRP A 49 -6.68 -10.88 1.53
N THR A 50 -7.15 -11.00 0.30
CA THR A 50 -8.25 -11.91 -0.08
C THR A 50 -7.84 -13.37 -0.14
N VAL A 51 -6.55 -13.67 -0.30
CA VAL A 51 -6.04 -15.03 -0.53
C VAL A 51 -4.85 -15.40 0.36
N GLY A 52 -4.21 -14.42 1.01
CA GLY A 52 -2.91 -14.60 1.64
C GLY A 52 -1.78 -14.72 0.62
N TRP A 53 -0.53 -14.70 1.09
CA TRP A 53 0.62 -14.86 0.19
C TRP A 53 0.82 -16.32 -0.22
N SER A 54 -0.01 -16.82 -1.16
CA SER A 54 0.11 -18.18 -1.69
C SER A 54 -0.03 -18.17 -3.22
N CYS A 55 1.11 -18.20 -3.91
CA CYS A 55 1.17 -18.05 -5.37
C CYS A 55 0.37 -19.13 -6.11
N SER A 56 0.29 -20.35 -5.56
CA SER A 56 -0.48 -21.47 -6.11
C SER A 56 -1.98 -21.17 -6.20
N HIS A 57 -2.53 -20.38 -5.27
CA HIS A 57 -3.95 -20.02 -5.21
C HIS A 57 -4.30 -18.73 -5.97
N PHE A 58 -3.30 -17.99 -6.47
CA PHE A 58 -3.54 -16.68 -7.09
C PHE A 58 -4.47 -16.76 -8.30
N GLN A 59 -4.21 -17.68 -9.23
CA GLN A 59 -5.02 -17.77 -10.45
C GLN A 59 -6.42 -18.33 -10.20
N GLU A 60 -6.56 -19.22 -9.21
CA GLU A 60 -7.85 -19.82 -8.81
C GLU A 60 -8.78 -18.80 -8.15
N THR A 61 -8.20 -17.86 -7.38
CA THR A 61 -8.95 -16.80 -6.68
C THR A 61 -9.13 -15.54 -7.51
N ALA A 62 -8.59 -15.49 -8.73
CA ALA A 62 -8.58 -14.30 -9.56
C ALA A 62 -9.98 -13.89 -10.07
N GLN A 63 -10.30 -12.61 -9.92
CA GLN A 63 -11.61 -12.07 -10.31
C GLN A 63 -11.50 -11.05 -11.46
N ASP A 64 -12.52 -11.00 -12.30
CA ASP A 64 -12.67 -9.92 -13.29
C ASP A 64 -13.19 -8.68 -12.56
N LEU A 65 -12.63 -7.50 -12.84
CA LEU A 65 -13.04 -6.26 -12.16
C LEU A 65 -14.52 -5.92 -12.40
N ASN A 66 -15.10 -6.30 -13.54
CA ASN A 66 -16.50 -6.04 -13.86
C ASN A 66 -17.46 -6.98 -13.11
N ASP A 67 -16.97 -8.13 -12.65
CA ASP A 67 -17.72 -9.09 -11.84
C ASP A 67 -16.86 -9.61 -10.67
N SER A 68 -16.57 -8.70 -9.75
CA SER A 68 -15.76 -8.99 -8.57
C SER A 68 -16.58 -8.89 -7.29
N SER A 69 -16.62 -9.97 -6.51
CA SER A 69 -17.17 -9.97 -5.15
C SER A 69 -16.34 -9.08 -4.23
N VAL A 70 -15.02 -9.01 -4.44
CA VAL A 70 -14.12 -8.12 -3.68
C VAL A 70 -14.44 -6.65 -3.94
N ILE A 71 -14.64 -6.23 -5.19
CA ILE A 71 -15.02 -4.84 -5.50
C ILE A 71 -16.40 -4.50 -4.93
N ARG A 72 -17.38 -5.43 -5.01
CA ARG A 72 -18.70 -5.24 -4.40
C ARG A 72 -18.62 -5.12 -2.88
N PHE A 73 -17.80 -5.94 -2.24
CA PHE A 73 -17.52 -5.89 -0.80
C PHE A 73 -16.92 -4.54 -0.41
N LEU A 74 -15.84 -4.12 -1.06
CA LEU A 74 -15.18 -2.83 -0.77
C LEU A 74 -16.12 -1.63 -1.04
N SER A 75 -16.93 -1.69 -2.10
CA SER A 75 -17.96 -0.67 -2.39
C SER A 75 -18.99 -0.56 -1.27
N ARG A 76 -19.45 -1.68 -0.73
CA ARG A 76 -20.37 -1.70 0.41
C ARG A 76 -19.73 -1.09 1.65
N ILE A 77 -18.54 -1.54 2.03
CA ILE A 77 -17.81 -1.02 3.20
C ILE A 77 -17.57 0.49 3.07
N ALA A 78 -17.18 0.96 1.88
CA ALA A 78 -16.95 2.39 1.64
C ALA A 78 -18.20 3.25 1.91
N LYS A 79 -19.37 2.79 1.43
CA LYS A 79 -20.66 3.46 1.66
C LYS A 79 -21.11 3.38 3.12
N GLU A 80 -20.99 2.20 3.71
CA GLU A 80 -21.48 1.92 5.07
C GLU A 80 -20.77 2.77 6.13
N TYR A 81 -19.45 2.88 6.03
CA TYR A 81 -18.64 3.70 6.95
C TYR A 81 -18.40 5.12 6.44
N ASN A 82 -18.89 5.46 5.23
CA ASN A 82 -18.62 6.74 4.56
C ASN A 82 -17.11 7.05 4.49
N ILE A 83 -16.32 6.12 3.98
CA ILE A 83 -14.84 6.17 3.92
C ILE A 83 -14.32 5.96 2.49
N ASN A 84 -13.21 6.59 2.14
CA ASN A 84 -12.43 6.19 0.97
C ASN A 84 -11.61 4.93 1.32
N ILE A 85 -11.38 4.06 0.35
CA ILE A 85 -10.63 2.81 0.56
C ILE A 85 -9.53 2.67 -0.49
N ILE A 86 -8.30 2.53 -0.03
CA ILE A 86 -7.19 1.97 -0.81
C ILE A 86 -7.18 0.47 -0.49
N GLY A 87 -7.73 -0.33 -1.39
CA GLY A 87 -8.17 -1.70 -1.17
C GLY A 87 -7.07 -2.74 -1.03
N GLY A 88 -5.86 -2.33 -0.65
CA GLY A 88 -4.72 -3.22 -0.54
C GLY A 88 -4.40 -3.81 -1.89
N SER A 89 -4.33 -5.13 -2.01
CA SER A 89 -4.43 -5.75 -3.33
C SER A 89 -5.12 -7.10 -3.30
N PHE A 90 -5.55 -7.54 -4.48
CA PHE A 90 -6.06 -8.88 -4.73
C PHE A 90 -5.72 -9.28 -6.17
N ILE A 91 -5.93 -10.56 -6.50
CA ILE A 91 -5.61 -11.05 -7.84
C ILE A 91 -6.77 -10.75 -8.78
N THR A 92 -6.49 -9.99 -9.83
CA THR A 92 -7.43 -9.72 -10.92
C THR A 92 -7.05 -10.51 -12.16
N LYS A 93 -8.03 -10.79 -13.02
CA LYS A 93 -7.82 -11.35 -14.35
C LYS A 93 -8.42 -10.47 -15.43
N SER A 94 -7.72 -10.37 -16.55
CA SER A 94 -8.20 -9.67 -17.75
C SER A 94 -7.47 -10.21 -18.97
N GLU A 95 -8.21 -10.52 -20.03
CA GLU A 95 -7.64 -10.97 -21.32
C GLU A 95 -6.65 -12.15 -21.19
N GLY A 96 -6.96 -13.11 -20.30
CA GLY A 96 -6.11 -14.30 -20.06
C GLY A 96 -4.83 -14.03 -19.26
N LYS A 97 -4.65 -12.80 -18.75
CA LYS A 97 -3.56 -12.40 -17.86
C LYS A 97 -4.06 -12.17 -16.44
N TYR A 98 -3.15 -12.29 -15.48
CA TYR A 98 -3.42 -12.15 -14.05
C TYR A 98 -2.56 -11.04 -13.47
N TYR A 99 -3.09 -10.26 -12.54
CA TYR A 99 -2.41 -9.09 -11.97
C TYR A 99 -2.60 -9.03 -10.46
N ASN A 100 -1.57 -8.60 -9.74
CA ASN A 100 -1.68 -8.21 -8.33
C ASN A 100 -2.12 -6.73 -8.29
N THR A 101 -3.39 -6.50 -7.99
CA THR A 101 -4.06 -5.20 -8.26
C THR A 101 -4.64 -4.57 -7.00
N CYS A 102 -4.30 -3.31 -6.79
CA CYS A 102 -4.83 -2.41 -5.77
C CYS A 102 -5.99 -1.56 -6.33
N PRO A 103 -7.25 -1.81 -5.91
CA PRO A 103 -8.36 -0.94 -6.27
C PRO A 103 -8.47 0.26 -5.31
N VAL A 104 -8.92 1.40 -5.82
CA VAL A 104 -9.29 2.57 -5.00
C VAL A 104 -10.78 2.84 -5.11
N ILE A 105 -11.48 2.82 -3.98
CA ILE A 105 -12.92 3.03 -3.91
C ILE A 105 -13.22 4.34 -3.17
N ASP A 106 -14.10 5.18 -3.73
CA ASP A 106 -14.55 6.40 -3.06
C ASP A 106 -15.62 6.16 -1.99
N ARG A 107 -15.94 7.19 -1.19
CA ARG A 107 -17.01 7.16 -0.19
C ARG A 107 -18.39 6.77 -0.73
N ASN A 108 -18.65 6.98 -2.03
CA ASN A 108 -19.88 6.60 -2.71
C ASN A 108 -19.83 5.15 -3.23
N GLY A 109 -18.77 4.41 -2.91
CA GLY A 109 -18.55 3.03 -3.34
C GLY A 109 -18.21 2.88 -4.82
N LYS A 110 -17.72 3.92 -5.50
CA LYS A 110 -17.28 3.87 -6.90
C LYS A 110 -15.80 3.48 -6.97
N LEU A 111 -15.47 2.55 -7.87
CA LEU A 111 -14.08 2.27 -8.26
C LEU A 111 -13.52 3.47 -9.05
N LEU A 112 -12.58 4.19 -8.44
CA LEU A 112 -11.94 5.37 -9.02
C LEU A 112 -10.74 5.03 -9.89
N ALA A 113 -9.91 4.10 -9.41
CA ALA A 113 -8.65 3.74 -10.04
C ALA A 113 -8.23 2.32 -9.64
N THR A 114 -7.31 1.76 -10.40
CA THR A 114 -6.63 0.52 -10.08
C THR A 114 -5.14 0.68 -10.36
N TYR A 115 -4.29 0.16 -9.46
CA TYR A 115 -2.85 0.04 -9.65
C TYR A 115 -2.47 -1.44 -9.67
N SER A 116 -1.81 -1.92 -10.72
CA SER A 116 -1.25 -3.28 -10.74
C SER A 116 0.24 -3.22 -10.47
N LYS A 117 0.76 -4.15 -9.66
CA LYS A 117 2.15 -4.18 -9.18
C LYS A 117 3.17 -4.10 -10.32
N ASN A 118 4.01 -3.07 -10.30
CA ASN A 118 5.02 -2.86 -11.34
C ASN A 118 6.22 -3.78 -11.20
N HIS A 119 6.64 -4.10 -9.97
CA HIS A 119 7.80 -4.97 -9.73
C HIS A 119 7.37 -6.27 -9.04
N LEU A 120 7.44 -7.37 -9.77
CA LEU A 120 7.10 -8.70 -9.23
C LEU A 120 8.23 -9.27 -8.36
N TYR A 121 7.84 -9.95 -7.29
CA TYR A 121 8.77 -10.53 -6.34
C TYR A 121 9.48 -11.77 -6.91
N SER A 122 10.81 -11.74 -6.94
CA SER A 122 11.67 -12.77 -7.53
C SER A 122 12.77 -13.31 -6.60
N TYR A 123 12.71 -13.00 -5.29
CA TYR A 123 13.77 -13.31 -4.33
C TYR A 123 13.46 -14.57 -3.49
N TYR A 124 14.48 -15.23 -2.96
CA TYR A 124 14.38 -16.47 -2.16
C TYR A 124 13.66 -17.64 -2.86
N GLY A 125 13.86 -17.82 -4.17
CA GLY A 125 13.26 -18.94 -4.92
C GLY A 125 11.76 -18.80 -5.19
N CYS A 126 11.13 -17.71 -4.72
CA CYS A 126 9.80 -17.32 -5.16
C CYS A 126 9.88 -16.69 -6.55
N ASP A 127 8.93 -17.04 -7.40
CA ASP A 127 8.78 -16.45 -8.73
C ASP A 127 7.31 -16.07 -8.95
N GLU A 128 6.91 -14.91 -8.41
CA GLU A 128 5.58 -14.33 -8.61
C GLU A 128 5.29 -14.16 -10.12
N GLY A 129 6.34 -13.93 -10.92
CA GLY A 129 6.27 -13.77 -12.38
C GLY A 129 5.78 -14.99 -13.15
N LYS A 130 5.77 -16.19 -12.53
CA LYS A 130 5.14 -17.38 -13.13
C LYS A 130 3.61 -17.30 -13.12
N PHE A 131 3.04 -16.57 -12.17
CA PHE A 131 1.60 -16.56 -11.92
C PHE A 131 0.95 -15.22 -12.30
N ILE A 132 1.72 -14.13 -12.21
CA ILE A 132 1.25 -12.75 -12.30
C ILE A 132 2.01 -12.00 -13.40
N THR A 133 1.31 -11.09 -14.07
CA THR A 133 1.84 -10.15 -15.05
C THR A 133 2.14 -8.81 -14.38
N THR A 134 3.23 -8.16 -14.78
CA THR A 134 3.58 -6.81 -14.33
C THR A 134 2.52 -5.79 -14.73
N GLY A 135 2.24 -4.84 -13.83
CA GLY A 135 1.53 -3.62 -14.18
C GLY A 135 2.32 -2.74 -15.15
N ASP A 136 1.60 -1.82 -15.79
CA ASP A 136 2.18 -0.93 -16.81
C ASP A 136 2.75 0.35 -16.18
N SER A 137 1.92 1.11 -15.47
CA SER A 137 2.24 2.47 -15.06
C SER A 137 1.95 2.72 -13.57
N PRO A 138 2.79 3.51 -12.86
CA PRO A 138 2.46 4.02 -11.54
C PRO A 138 1.15 4.83 -11.56
N VAL A 139 0.35 4.72 -10.49
CA VAL A 139 -0.95 5.38 -10.38
C VAL A 139 -1.00 6.22 -9.10
N MET A 140 -1.35 7.49 -9.27
CA MET A 140 -1.64 8.42 -8.18
C MET A 140 -3.13 8.76 -8.20
N VAL A 141 -3.75 8.79 -7.02
CA VAL A 141 -5.16 9.13 -6.85
C VAL A 141 -5.30 10.32 -5.91
N GLU A 142 -6.27 11.18 -6.17
CA GLU A 142 -6.63 12.26 -5.26
C GLU A 142 -7.90 11.89 -4.48
N LEU A 143 -7.80 11.85 -3.15
CA LEU A 143 -8.90 11.55 -2.24
C LEU A 143 -9.04 12.71 -1.26
N ASP A 144 -10.22 13.34 -1.22
CA ASP A 144 -10.49 14.51 -0.38
C ASP A 144 -9.42 15.62 -0.54
N GLY A 145 -8.96 15.83 -1.78
CA GLY A 145 -7.93 16.80 -2.13
C GLY A 145 -6.50 16.35 -1.86
N VAL A 146 -6.25 15.20 -1.22
CA VAL A 146 -4.91 14.67 -0.89
C VAL A 146 -4.44 13.68 -1.94
N LYS A 147 -3.18 13.80 -2.39
CA LYS A 147 -2.61 12.98 -3.45
C LYS A 147 -1.87 11.76 -2.89
N PHE A 148 -2.33 10.56 -3.23
CA PHE A 148 -1.79 9.27 -2.81
C PHE A 148 -1.07 8.56 -3.94
N GLY A 149 0.23 8.29 -3.79
CA GLY A 149 1.01 7.44 -4.69
C GLY A 149 0.94 5.97 -4.23
N LEU A 150 0.51 5.08 -5.12
CA LEU A 150 0.24 3.68 -4.78
C LEU A 150 1.42 2.77 -5.14
N THR A 151 1.83 1.89 -4.22
CA THR A 151 2.77 0.82 -4.52
C THR A 151 2.38 -0.46 -3.78
N ILE A 152 2.87 -1.60 -4.27
CA ILE A 152 2.60 -2.92 -3.69
C ILE A 152 3.93 -3.60 -3.36
N CYS A 153 4.13 -3.89 -2.07
CA CYS A 153 5.17 -4.75 -1.52
C CYS A 153 6.56 -4.51 -2.11
N TYR A 154 6.99 -5.37 -3.03
CA TYR A 154 8.32 -5.36 -3.64
C TYR A 154 8.69 -4.04 -4.33
N ASP A 155 7.70 -3.26 -4.78
CA ASP A 155 7.89 -1.90 -5.28
C ASP A 155 8.67 -1.01 -4.30
N ILE A 156 8.59 -1.27 -2.98
CA ILE A 156 9.33 -0.51 -1.96
C ILE A 156 10.83 -0.49 -2.18
N ARG A 157 11.38 -1.49 -2.88
CA ARG A 157 12.81 -1.58 -3.16
C ARG A 157 13.30 -0.60 -4.23
N PHE A 158 12.38 -0.02 -5.00
CA PHE A 158 12.69 0.83 -6.14
C PHE A 158 12.42 2.28 -5.78
N PRO A 159 13.41 3.07 -5.30
CA PRO A 159 13.19 4.48 -4.94
C PRO A 159 12.64 5.33 -6.09
N GLU A 160 12.85 4.91 -7.33
CA GLU A 160 12.49 5.62 -8.57
C GLU A 160 10.98 5.87 -8.66
N ILE A 161 10.15 4.87 -8.32
CA ILE A 161 8.68 5.01 -8.39
C ILE A 161 8.17 6.06 -7.38
N TYR A 162 8.72 6.06 -6.17
CA TYR A 162 8.35 7.03 -5.14
C TYR A 162 8.83 8.44 -5.50
N ARG A 163 10.02 8.54 -6.09
CA ARG A 163 10.51 9.81 -6.60
C ARG A 163 9.63 10.34 -7.74
N ALA A 164 9.16 9.47 -8.63
CA ALA A 164 8.22 9.85 -9.69
C ALA A 164 6.92 10.42 -9.10
N TYR A 165 6.33 9.75 -8.10
CA TYR A 165 5.16 10.27 -7.38
C TYR A 165 5.42 11.63 -6.74
N ARG A 166 6.57 11.79 -6.08
CA ARG A 166 6.90 13.06 -5.43
C ARG A 166 7.10 14.20 -6.44
N LYS A 167 7.66 13.94 -7.62
CA LYS A 167 7.81 14.93 -8.71
C LYS A 167 6.47 15.45 -9.23
N VAL A 168 5.42 14.64 -9.20
CA VAL A 168 4.05 15.05 -9.57
C VAL A 168 3.21 15.54 -8.39
N GLY A 169 3.83 15.67 -7.21
CA GLY A 169 3.23 16.32 -6.05
C GLY A 169 2.48 15.40 -5.08
N ALA A 170 2.87 14.12 -4.97
CA ALA A 170 2.31 13.23 -3.95
C ALA A 170 2.46 13.81 -2.53
N ASP A 171 1.42 13.66 -1.73
CA ASP A 171 1.37 14.05 -0.32
C ASP A 171 1.62 12.84 0.58
N VAL A 172 1.02 11.71 0.20
CA VAL A 172 1.09 10.43 0.90
C VAL A 172 1.57 9.35 -0.07
N LEU A 173 2.50 8.53 0.39
CA LEU A 173 2.97 7.34 -0.31
C LEU A 173 2.41 6.12 0.41
N VAL A 174 1.89 5.16 -0.33
CA VAL A 174 1.28 3.95 0.23
C VAL A 174 2.04 2.74 -0.26
N ASN A 175 2.39 1.82 0.64
CA ASN A 175 2.88 0.49 0.29
C ASN A 175 2.10 -0.57 1.07
N CYS A 176 1.19 -1.28 0.40
CA CYS A 176 0.53 -2.45 0.95
C CYS A 176 1.35 -3.71 0.64
N ALA A 177 1.55 -4.58 1.61
CA ALA A 177 2.47 -5.71 1.50
C ALA A 177 1.98 -7.01 2.15
N ALA A 178 2.63 -8.12 1.79
CA ALA A 178 2.68 -9.37 2.49
C ALA A 178 4.17 -9.72 2.69
N TRP A 179 4.79 -8.99 3.61
CA TRP A 179 6.24 -9.00 3.81
C TRP A 179 6.64 -10.10 4.79
N GLY A 180 7.57 -10.98 4.40
CA GLY A 180 8.00 -12.08 5.27
C GLY A 180 8.78 -11.62 6.52
N SER A 181 8.52 -12.29 7.66
CA SER A 181 9.06 -11.99 9.00
C SER A 181 10.58 -12.10 9.12
N LYS A 182 11.26 -12.77 8.18
CA LYS A 182 12.73 -12.90 8.12
C LYS A 182 13.44 -11.62 7.66
N LYS A 183 12.70 -10.57 7.29
CA LYS A 183 13.22 -9.32 6.73
C LYS A 183 12.73 -8.06 7.48
N PRO A 184 12.83 -7.99 8.83
CA PRO A 184 12.32 -6.85 9.60
C PRO A 184 13.11 -5.56 9.33
N ILE A 185 14.45 -5.65 9.32
CA ILE A 185 15.33 -4.48 9.12
C ILE A 185 15.10 -3.83 7.74
N PRO A 186 15.07 -4.58 6.62
CA PRO A 186 14.74 -3.97 5.33
C PRO A 186 13.37 -3.28 5.31
N TRP A 187 12.35 -3.83 5.97
CA TRP A 187 11.02 -3.22 6.06
C TRP A 187 11.06 -1.89 6.81
N GLU A 188 11.64 -1.86 8.00
CA GLU A 188 11.76 -0.65 8.80
C GLU A 188 12.56 0.45 8.07
N VAL A 189 13.72 0.08 7.51
CA VAL A 189 14.63 1.07 6.92
C VAL A 189 14.01 1.66 5.66
N MET A 190 13.48 0.81 4.76
CA MET A 190 12.96 1.31 3.48
C MET A 190 11.72 2.18 3.67
N THR A 191 10.80 1.81 4.57
CA THR A 191 9.58 2.61 4.81
C THR A 191 9.92 4.01 5.30
N LYS A 192 10.85 4.14 6.26
CA LYS A 192 11.37 5.43 6.72
C LYS A 192 12.11 6.20 5.63
N CYS A 193 12.98 5.54 4.86
CA CYS A 193 13.70 6.17 3.76
C CYS A 193 12.75 6.76 2.72
N ARG A 194 11.69 6.04 2.32
CA ARG A 194 10.71 6.53 1.34
C ARG A 194 9.98 7.77 1.81
N ALA A 195 9.66 7.86 3.11
CA ALA A 195 9.05 9.04 3.69
C ALA A 195 10.01 10.25 3.65
N VAL A 196 11.21 10.08 4.20
CA VAL A 196 12.21 11.15 4.37
C VAL A 196 12.69 11.69 3.03
N GLU A 197 13.14 10.82 2.12
CA GLU A 197 13.77 11.25 0.88
C GLU A 197 12.79 11.97 -0.05
N ASN A 198 11.51 11.63 0.05
CA ASN A 198 10.44 12.25 -0.74
C ASN A 198 9.71 13.36 0.00
N GLN A 199 9.97 13.55 1.30
CA GLN A 199 9.28 14.52 2.14
C GLN A 199 7.74 14.33 2.06
N CYS A 200 7.31 13.08 2.10
CA CYS A 200 5.90 12.67 2.07
C CYS A 200 5.57 11.90 3.34
N TYR A 201 4.30 11.91 3.73
CA TYR A 201 3.81 10.88 4.64
C TYR A 201 3.93 9.50 3.98
N MET A 202 4.20 8.46 4.77
CA MET A 202 4.25 7.08 4.30
C MET A 202 3.28 6.21 5.11
N VAL A 203 2.37 5.54 4.41
CA VAL A 203 1.49 4.52 4.98
C VAL A 203 1.97 3.18 4.47
N ALA A 204 2.72 2.46 5.30
CA ALA A 204 3.29 1.17 4.96
C ALA A 204 2.66 0.10 5.83
N LEU A 205 1.94 -0.83 5.21
CA LEU A 205 1.24 -1.89 5.93
C LEU A 205 1.52 -3.24 5.30
N THR A 206 1.49 -4.28 6.13
CA THR A 206 1.65 -5.65 5.68
C THR A 206 0.66 -6.57 6.39
N GLN A 207 0.37 -7.71 5.77
CA GLN A 207 -0.25 -8.83 6.48
C GLN A 207 0.60 -9.25 7.71
N SER A 208 -0.01 -9.97 8.63
CA SER A 208 0.64 -10.64 9.77
C SER A 208 0.34 -12.15 9.76
N GLY A 209 0.95 -12.90 10.67
CA GLY A 209 0.60 -14.31 10.88
C GLY A 209 1.14 -15.27 9.82
N TYR A 210 0.62 -16.50 9.83
CA TYR A 210 1.15 -17.63 9.08
C TYR A 210 0.87 -17.53 7.57
N ILE A 211 1.81 -18.01 6.75
CA ILE A 211 1.68 -18.12 5.29
C ILE A 211 1.54 -19.60 4.90
N GLU A 212 2.67 -20.27 4.65
CA GLU A 212 2.79 -21.70 4.31
C GLU A 212 4.20 -22.18 4.69
N ASP A 213 4.40 -23.49 4.86
CA ASP A 213 5.70 -24.13 5.14
C ASP A 213 6.54 -23.51 6.27
N GLY A 214 5.88 -23.01 7.31
CA GLY A 214 6.54 -22.37 8.46
C GLY A 214 7.04 -20.95 8.20
N GLU A 215 6.65 -20.33 7.08
CA GLU A 215 6.85 -18.91 6.81
C GLU A 215 5.72 -18.07 7.42
N TYR A 216 6.06 -16.86 7.82
CA TYR A 216 5.14 -15.91 8.47
C TYR A 216 5.29 -14.54 7.83
N ASN A 217 4.20 -13.79 7.74
CA ASN A 217 4.25 -12.36 7.48
C ASN A 217 4.71 -11.61 8.73
N LEU A 218 5.41 -10.51 8.51
CA LEU A 218 6.06 -9.70 9.53
C LEU A 218 5.07 -9.00 10.46
N GLY A 219 3.97 -8.47 9.91
CA GLY A 219 3.25 -7.40 10.60
C GLY A 219 4.10 -6.12 10.66
N GLU A 220 4.11 -5.43 11.80
CA GLU A 220 4.84 -4.15 11.95
C GLU A 220 4.45 -3.09 10.91
N SER A 221 3.15 -3.00 10.62
CA SER A 221 2.57 -1.92 9.83
C SER A 221 2.78 -0.58 10.53
N ARG A 222 3.03 0.50 9.78
CA ARG A 222 3.41 1.82 10.30
C ARG A 222 2.95 2.97 9.42
N ILE A 223 2.60 4.07 10.07
CA ILE A 223 2.36 5.37 9.45
C ILE A 223 3.51 6.29 9.89
N ILE A 224 4.21 6.88 8.93
CA ILE A 224 5.42 7.67 9.14
C ILE A 224 5.22 9.06 8.57
N ASP A 225 5.68 10.08 9.27
CA ASP A 225 5.67 11.45 8.80
C ASP A 225 6.76 11.75 7.76
N TYR A 226 6.70 12.95 7.20
CA TYR A 226 7.63 13.42 6.16
C TYR A 226 9.07 13.67 6.65
N LYS A 227 9.34 13.53 7.96
CA LYS A 227 10.67 13.59 8.59
C LYS A 227 11.17 12.23 9.06
N GLY A 228 10.37 11.17 8.93
CA GLY A 228 10.73 9.81 9.34
C GLY A 228 10.28 9.44 10.75
N GLU A 229 9.48 10.28 11.41
CA GLU A 229 8.88 9.99 12.72
C GLU A 229 7.68 9.05 12.55
N GLU A 230 7.62 7.99 13.36
CA GLU A 230 6.50 7.07 13.34
C GLU A 230 5.33 7.65 14.12
N LEU A 231 4.18 7.83 13.45
CA LEU A 231 2.96 8.40 14.02
C LEU A 231 2.05 7.34 14.64
N SER A 232 2.05 6.14 14.07
CA SER A 232 1.20 5.02 14.51
C SER A 232 1.72 3.70 13.94
N SER A 233 1.55 2.60 14.67
CA SER A 233 2.05 1.28 14.28
C SER A 233 1.20 0.13 14.82
N ILE A 234 1.24 -1.03 14.16
CA ILE A 234 0.74 -2.30 14.68
C ILE A 234 1.90 -3.29 14.69
N MET A 235 2.55 -3.45 15.84
CA MET A 235 3.73 -4.31 15.95
C MET A 235 3.38 -5.81 15.92
N GLU A 236 2.28 -6.19 16.56
CA GLU A 236 1.88 -7.59 16.70
C GLU A 236 0.38 -7.76 16.45
N GLY A 237 -0.01 -8.96 16.02
CA GLY A 237 -1.42 -9.37 15.90
C GLY A 237 -2.17 -8.75 14.73
N GLU A 238 -3.50 -8.78 14.84
CA GLU A 238 -4.45 -8.22 13.88
C GLU A 238 -5.12 -6.98 14.51
N GLY A 239 -5.44 -5.98 13.70
CA GLY A 239 -6.10 -4.78 14.21
C GLY A 239 -6.04 -3.59 13.28
N LEU A 240 -6.35 -2.43 13.86
CA LEU A 240 -6.33 -1.13 13.19
C LEU A 240 -5.35 -0.20 13.89
N ALA A 241 -4.72 0.67 13.12
CA ALA A 241 -3.94 1.80 13.61
C ALA A 241 -4.20 3.02 12.74
N SER A 242 -4.25 4.18 13.35
CA SER A 242 -4.66 5.41 12.68
C SER A 242 -3.74 6.56 13.03
N ALA A 243 -3.59 7.50 12.10
CA ALA A 243 -2.94 8.78 12.33
C ALA A 243 -3.69 9.90 11.60
N VAL A 244 -3.67 11.10 12.19
CA VAL A 244 -4.13 12.33 11.52
C VAL A 244 -2.93 12.96 10.83
N LEU A 245 -3.00 13.07 9.51
CA LEU A 245 -1.96 13.69 8.69
C LEU A 245 -2.26 15.19 8.55
N GLN A 246 -1.27 16.05 8.80
CA GLN A 246 -1.40 17.51 8.83
C GLN A 246 -0.49 18.11 7.74
N PHE A 247 -1.06 18.58 6.63
CA PHE A 247 -0.25 18.85 5.44
C PHE A 247 0.43 20.22 5.43
N ASP A 248 -0.10 21.22 6.14
CA ASP A 248 0.47 22.57 6.14
C ASP A 248 1.94 22.59 6.55
N GLU A 249 2.29 21.91 7.64
CA GLU A 249 3.68 21.85 8.13
C GLU A 249 4.60 21.06 7.18
N MET A 250 4.05 20.06 6.49
CA MET A 250 4.77 19.33 5.45
C MET A 250 5.05 20.23 4.24
N TYR A 251 4.07 21.03 3.81
CA TYR A 251 4.25 21.97 2.71
C TYR A 251 5.25 23.07 3.07
N ASP A 252 5.15 23.66 4.26
CA ASP A 252 6.13 24.62 4.80
C ASP A 252 7.55 24.01 4.85
N PHE A 253 7.66 22.72 5.21
CA PHE A 253 8.93 22.01 5.22
C PHE A 253 9.50 21.84 3.80
N ARG A 254 8.66 21.46 2.83
CA ARG A 254 9.06 21.32 1.42
C ARG A 254 9.53 22.65 0.82
N ASP A 255 8.92 23.77 1.21
CA ASP A 255 9.31 25.11 0.75
C ASP A 255 10.68 25.56 1.30
N LYS A 256 11.01 25.13 2.52
CA LYS A 256 12.31 25.41 3.15
C LYS A 256 13.40 24.42 2.73
N CYS A 257 13.03 23.17 2.50
CA CYS A 257 13.92 22.07 2.16
C CYS A 257 13.66 21.64 0.71
N THR A 258 14.23 22.39 -0.23
CA THR A 258 13.92 22.31 -1.67
C THR A 258 14.69 21.20 -2.41
N VAL A 259 14.93 20.06 -1.76
CA VAL A 259 15.77 18.96 -2.30
C VAL A 259 15.35 18.46 -3.68
N LEU A 260 14.08 18.61 -4.04
CA LEU A 260 13.60 18.29 -5.39
C LEU A 260 14.20 19.17 -6.49
N ASN A 261 14.46 20.44 -6.19
CA ASN A 261 15.03 21.38 -7.14
C ASN A 261 16.52 21.08 -7.41
N ASP A 262 17.18 20.40 -6.47
CA ASP A 262 18.59 20.03 -6.57
C ASP A 262 18.82 18.70 -7.32
N ILE A 263 17.75 17.99 -7.70
CA ILE A 263 17.84 16.72 -8.43
C ILE A 263 18.38 16.96 -9.83
N LYS A 264 19.43 16.21 -10.19
CA LYS A 264 19.93 16.20 -11.57
C LYS A 264 18.98 15.42 -12.48
N PRO A 265 18.78 15.86 -13.75
CA PRO A 265 17.92 15.15 -14.69
C PRO A 265 18.36 13.71 -14.96
N SER A 266 19.67 13.46 -14.97
CA SER A 266 20.28 12.15 -15.17
C SER A 266 21.60 12.04 -14.39
N TYR A 267 22.02 10.78 -14.16
CA TYR A 267 23.30 10.45 -13.54
C TYR A 267 24.08 9.55 -14.50
N GLU A 268 25.32 9.93 -14.80
CA GLU A 268 26.27 9.08 -15.53
C GLU A 268 27.40 8.67 -14.60
N VAL A 269 27.53 7.37 -14.36
CA VAL A 269 28.60 6.81 -13.53
C VAL A 269 29.81 6.52 -14.42
N LYS A 270 30.91 7.24 -14.22
CA LYS A 270 32.17 6.95 -14.92
C LYS A 270 32.87 5.76 -14.29
N MET A 271 32.92 4.64 -15.01
CA MET A 271 33.68 3.45 -14.59
C MET A 271 35.13 3.59 -15.04
N LEU A 272 36.06 3.77 -14.10
CA LEU A 272 37.49 3.78 -14.36
C LEU A 272 38.06 2.41 -14.00
N CYS A 273 38.39 1.60 -15.00
CA CYS A 273 39.13 0.35 -14.77
C CYS A 273 40.60 0.68 -14.52
N VAL A 274 41.10 0.44 -13.32
CA VAL A 274 42.55 0.33 -13.09
C VAL A 274 42.94 -1.07 -13.56
N LYS A 275 43.78 -1.14 -14.59
CA LYS A 275 44.36 -2.42 -15.06
C LYS A 275 45.31 -3.00 -14.03
#